data_AF-A0A934DWW2-F1
#
_entry.id   AF-A0A934DWW2-F1
#
_cell.length_a   1.000
_cell.length_b   1.000
_cell.length_c   1.000
_cell.angle_alpha   90.00
_cell.angle_beta   90.00
_cell.angle_gamma   90.00
#
_symmetry.space_group_name_H-M   'P 1'
#
loop_
_entity.id
_entity.type
_entity.pdbx_description
1 polymer ?
#
loop_
_entity_poly.entity_id
_entity_poly.type
_entity_poly.pdbx_seq_one_letter_code
_entity_poly.pdbx_strand_id
1 'polypeptide(L)'
;MHLVELPKLPARGSAEYDREANLAHWARFFRAVDDADLEELAMSDPVFDKAKKVLDELSADPYARRIASMREEGLAMYQMEMNEARRKGKLEGKLEGKLEGEAGLLVRLIEHRFGTLPEIARETIAKASSEQIAQWALRVQSAATLDEVLGQQEAEDAPGK
;
A
#
# COMPACT_ATOMS: atom_id res chain seq x y z
N MET A 1 5.12 -14.76 25.11
CA MET A 1 5.80 -14.79 23.81
C MET A 1 6.86 -15.87 23.91
N HIS A 2 6.68 -17.02 23.26
CA HIS A 2 7.67 -18.11 23.27
C HIS A 2 8.45 -18.05 21.97
N LEU A 3 9.74 -17.75 22.08
CA LEU A 3 10.72 -17.75 21.00
C LEU A 3 11.53 -19.05 21.11
N VAL A 4 11.65 -19.81 20.01
CA VAL A 4 12.50 -21.00 19.93
C VAL A 4 13.80 -20.61 19.25
N GLU A 5 14.88 -20.49 20.03
CA GLU A 5 16.25 -20.44 19.50
C GLU A 5 16.84 -21.86 19.54
N LEU A 6 17.39 -22.34 18.42
CA LEU A 6 18.12 -23.62 18.39
C LEU A 6 19.57 -23.41 18.83
N PRO A 7 20.04 -24.10 19.89
CA PRO A 7 21.26 -24.90 19.72
C PRO A 7 21.36 -26.19 20.57
N LYS A 8 21.92 -27.24 19.95
CA LYS A 8 22.31 -28.57 20.48
C LYS A 8 21.16 -29.51 20.86
N LEU A 9 20.87 -30.43 19.95
CA LEU A 9 19.91 -31.52 20.17
C LEU A 9 20.31 -32.32 21.43
N PRO A 10 19.42 -32.42 22.43
CA PRO A 10 19.66 -33.22 23.62
C PRO A 10 19.73 -34.71 23.26
N ALA A 11 20.37 -35.51 24.13
CA ALA A 11 20.57 -36.93 23.87
C ALA A 11 19.22 -37.64 23.66
N ARG A 12 19.17 -38.54 22.66
CA ARG A 12 17.97 -39.32 22.30
C ARG A 12 17.48 -40.08 23.54
N GLY A 13 16.20 -39.92 23.89
CA GLY A 13 15.58 -40.51 25.08
C GLY A 13 15.73 -39.69 26.37
N SER A 14 16.19 -38.44 26.28
CA SER A 14 16.07 -37.47 27.38
C SER A 14 14.69 -36.81 27.37
N ALA A 15 14.20 -36.41 28.55
CA ALA A 15 12.92 -35.71 28.69
C ALA A 15 12.83 -34.41 27.86
N GLU A 16 13.98 -33.77 27.59
CA GLU A 16 14.07 -32.57 26.76
C GLU A 16 13.91 -32.90 25.26
N TYR A 17 14.54 -33.98 24.78
CA TYR A 17 14.34 -34.50 23.42
C TYR A 17 12.88 -34.92 23.19
N ASP A 18 12.29 -35.63 24.15
CA ASP A 18 10.91 -36.09 24.06
C ASP A 18 9.91 -34.90 24.06
N ARG A 19 10.22 -33.83 24.79
CA ARG A 19 9.45 -32.57 24.75
C ARG A 19 9.57 -31.88 23.39
N GLU A 20 10.77 -31.74 22.83
CA GLU A 20 10.96 -31.15 21.50
C GLU A 20 10.26 -31.95 20.41
N ALA A 21 10.37 -33.28 20.46
CA ALA A 21 9.65 -34.17 19.55
C ALA A 21 8.14 -34.01 19.68
N ASN A 22 7.60 -33.90 20.90
CA ASN A 22 6.17 -33.65 21.11
C ASN A 22 5.72 -32.29 20.54
N LEU A 23 6.49 -31.23 20.77
CA LEU A 23 6.22 -29.89 20.21
C LEU A 23 6.24 -29.90 18.68
N ALA A 24 7.15 -30.65 18.05
CA ALA A 24 7.19 -30.79 16.60
C ALA A 24 5.91 -31.45 16.05
N HIS A 25 5.38 -32.48 16.73
CA HIS A 25 4.11 -33.10 16.34
C HIS A 25 2.92 -32.14 16.49
N TRP A 26 2.87 -31.34 17.56
CA TRP A 26 1.85 -30.28 17.70
C TRP A 26 1.96 -29.19 16.63
N ALA A 27 3.19 -28.77 16.29
CA ALA A 27 3.40 -27.83 15.20
C ALA A 27 2.95 -28.40 13.86
N ARG A 28 3.17 -29.71 13.61
CA ARG A 28 2.63 -30.42 12.44
C ARG A 28 1.10 -30.47 12.48
N PHE A 29 0.50 -30.82 13.62
CA PHE A 29 -0.95 -30.87 13.82
C PHE A 29 -1.64 -29.55 13.47
N PHE A 30 -1.17 -28.41 14.01
CA PHE A 30 -1.79 -27.10 13.73
C PHE A 30 -1.50 -26.56 12.32
N ARG A 31 -0.53 -27.12 11.60
CA ARG A 31 -0.19 -26.74 10.23
C ARG A 31 -0.75 -27.69 9.18
N ALA A 32 -1.38 -28.79 9.59
CA ALA A 32 -1.95 -29.76 8.68
C ALA A 32 -2.99 -29.07 7.80
N VAL A 33 -2.85 -29.26 6.49
CA VAL A 33 -3.76 -28.68 5.49
C VAL A 33 -4.77 -29.72 5.04
N ASP A 34 -4.41 -31.00 5.13
CA ASP A 34 -5.29 -32.12 4.81
C ASP A 34 -5.59 -32.98 6.04
N ASP A 35 -6.69 -33.74 5.94
CA ASP A 35 -7.17 -34.62 7.00
C ASP A 35 -6.28 -35.87 7.15
N ALA A 36 -5.54 -36.24 6.10
CA ALA A 36 -4.67 -37.42 6.13
C ALA A 36 -3.47 -37.23 7.08
N ASP A 37 -2.87 -36.03 7.09
CA ASP A 37 -1.83 -35.64 8.02
C ASP A 37 -2.34 -35.65 9.48
N LEU A 38 -3.57 -35.21 9.70
CA LEU A 38 -4.21 -35.25 11.02
C LEU A 38 -4.51 -36.68 11.47
N GLU A 39 -4.94 -37.53 10.56
CA GLU A 39 -5.26 -38.94 10.82
C GLU A 39 -3.99 -39.73 11.17
N GLU A 40 -2.89 -39.50 10.46
CA GLU A 40 -1.60 -40.11 10.79
C GLU A 40 -1.18 -39.75 12.23
N LEU A 41 -1.29 -38.47 12.60
CA LEU A 41 -0.97 -38.00 13.94
C LEU A 41 -1.93 -38.59 14.98
N ALA A 42 -3.24 -38.63 14.69
CA ALA A 42 -4.25 -39.21 15.56
C ALA A 42 -4.02 -40.70 15.85
N MET A 43 -3.60 -41.47 14.83
CA MET A 43 -3.24 -42.88 14.99
C MET A 43 -1.94 -43.08 15.78
N SER A 44 -1.02 -42.10 15.74
CA SER A 44 0.28 -42.20 16.40
C SER A 44 0.24 -42.00 17.91
N ASP A 45 -0.66 -41.14 18.42
CA ASP A 45 -0.77 -40.82 19.85
C ASP A 45 -2.23 -40.51 20.23
N PRO A 46 -2.78 -41.15 21.30
CA PRO A 46 -4.13 -40.87 21.80
C PRO A 46 -4.43 -39.39 22.09
N VAL A 47 -3.42 -38.57 22.37
CA VAL A 47 -3.58 -37.12 22.57
C VAL A 47 -4.00 -36.42 21.28
N PHE A 48 -3.45 -36.81 20.13
CA PHE A 48 -3.82 -36.24 18.84
C PHE A 48 -5.17 -36.75 18.34
N ASP A 49 -5.55 -38.00 18.63
CA ASP A 49 -6.91 -38.50 18.37
C ASP A 49 -7.97 -37.65 19.10
N LYS A 50 -7.73 -37.35 20.38
CA LYS A 50 -8.60 -36.45 21.15
C LYS A 50 -8.62 -35.03 20.57
N ALA A 51 -7.46 -34.51 20.19
CA ALA A 51 -7.36 -33.17 19.61
C ALA A 51 -8.10 -33.06 18.28
N LYS A 52 -7.99 -34.08 17.42
CA LYS A 52 -8.70 -34.16 16.13
C LYS A 52 -10.21 -34.21 16.34
N LYS A 53 -10.71 -35.04 17.26
CA LYS A 53 -12.16 -35.10 17.58
C LYS A 53 -12.72 -33.74 18.03
N VAL A 54 -11.98 -33.02 18.89
CA VAL A 54 -12.37 -31.67 19.32
C VAL A 54 -12.37 -30.70 18.13
N LEU A 55 -11.39 -30.80 17.23
CA LEU A 55 -11.34 -29.98 16.01
C LEU A 55 -12.50 -30.29 15.05
N ASP A 56 -12.86 -31.56 14.89
CA ASP A 56 -13.99 -32.00 14.06
C ASP A 56 -15.32 -31.47 14.64
N GLU A 57 -15.52 -31.54 15.96
CA GLU A 57 -16.68 -30.98 16.63
C GLU A 57 -16.77 -29.45 16.48
N LEU A 58 -15.66 -28.75 16.68
CA LEU A 58 -15.60 -27.29 16.55
C LEU A 58 -15.83 -26.84 15.10
N SER A 59 -15.26 -27.55 14.13
CA SER A 59 -15.42 -27.24 12.71
C SER A 59 -16.80 -27.62 12.16
N ALA A 60 -17.51 -28.54 12.82
CA ALA A 60 -18.90 -28.85 12.50
C ALA A 60 -19.88 -27.75 12.95
N ASP A 61 -19.55 -26.98 13.99
CA ASP A 61 -20.40 -25.88 14.50
C ASP A 61 -20.64 -24.82 13.40
N PRO A 62 -21.90 -24.60 12.99
CA PRO A 62 -22.24 -23.55 12.01
C PRO A 62 -21.84 -22.15 12.45
N TYR A 63 -21.86 -21.84 13.75
CA TYR A 63 -21.47 -20.54 14.25
C TYR A 63 -19.96 -20.33 14.13
N ALA A 64 -19.15 -21.29 14.60
CA ALA A 64 -17.70 -21.26 14.42
C ALA A 64 -17.29 -21.11 12.94
N ARG A 65 -17.92 -21.87 12.03
CA ARG A 65 -17.68 -21.73 10.58
C ARG A 65 -18.00 -20.35 10.05
N ARG A 66 -19.11 -19.76 10.49
CA ARG A 66 -19.48 -18.41 10.07
C ARG A 66 -18.48 -17.36 10.55
N ILE A 67 -18.01 -17.44 11.80
CA ILE A 67 -16.97 -16.53 12.31
C ILE A 67 -15.68 -16.67 11.51
N ALA A 68 -15.26 -17.90 11.17
CA ALA A 68 -14.08 -18.13 10.35
C ALA A 68 -14.22 -17.54 8.93
N SER A 69 -15.36 -17.76 8.27
CA SER A 69 -15.66 -17.20 6.94
C SER A 69 -15.61 -15.68 6.96
N MET A 70 -16.28 -15.04 7.93
CA MET A 70 -16.29 -13.57 8.04
C MET A 70 -14.88 -13.01 8.28
N ARG A 71 -14.03 -13.72 9.02
CA ARG A 71 -12.64 -13.32 9.23
C ARG A 71 -11.84 -13.42 7.93
N GLU A 72 -11.98 -14.53 7.21
CA GLU A 72 -11.27 -14.74 5.94
C GLU A 72 -11.69 -13.69 4.89
N GLU A 73 -13.00 -13.51 4.72
CA GLU A 73 -13.58 -12.48 3.85
C GLU A 73 -13.12 -11.08 4.27
N GLY A 74 -13.16 -10.76 5.57
CA GLY A 74 -12.70 -9.48 6.10
C GLY A 74 -11.23 -9.20 5.80
N LEU A 75 -10.37 -10.21 5.93
CA LEU A 75 -8.95 -10.09 5.59
C LEU A 75 -8.75 -9.91 4.08
N ALA A 76 -9.49 -10.65 3.25
CA ALA A 76 -9.43 -10.52 1.80
C ALA A 76 -9.88 -9.13 1.34
N MET A 77 -11.01 -8.63 1.85
CA MET A 77 -11.52 -7.29 1.57
C MET A 77 -10.53 -6.22 1.99
N TYR A 78 -9.99 -6.29 3.21
CA TYR A 78 -8.99 -5.34 3.68
C TYR A 78 -7.75 -5.32 2.78
N GLN A 79 -7.24 -6.49 2.36
CA GLN A 79 -6.11 -6.56 1.43
C GLN A 79 -6.45 -5.93 0.08
N MET A 80 -7.63 -6.18 -0.46
CA MET A 80 -8.09 -5.56 -1.70
C MET A 80 -8.15 -4.03 -1.58
N GLU A 81 -8.78 -3.51 -0.52
CA GLU A 81 -8.90 -2.08 -0.24
C GLU A 81 -7.53 -1.41 -0.10
N MET A 82 -6.61 -2.01 0.66
CA MET A 82 -5.25 -1.48 0.83
C MET A 82 -4.46 -1.46 -0.48
N ASN A 83 -4.61 -2.50 -1.30
CA ASN A 83 -3.97 -2.55 -2.61
C ASN A 83 -4.52 -1.48 -3.55
N GLU A 84 -5.83 -1.27 -3.56
CA GLU A 84 -6.46 -0.22 -4.35
C GLU A 84 -6.05 1.18 -3.88
N ALA A 85 -6.09 1.43 -2.57
CA ALA A 85 -5.65 2.69 -1.98
C ALA A 85 -4.19 3.01 -2.34
N ARG A 86 -3.30 2.01 -2.24
CA ARG A 86 -1.90 2.16 -2.64
C ARG A 86 -1.74 2.46 -4.14
N ARG A 87 -2.51 1.77 -4.99
CA ARG A 87 -2.50 2.00 -6.45
C ARG A 87 -2.97 3.42 -6.78
N LYS A 88 -4.08 3.86 -6.18
CA LYS A 88 -4.64 5.20 -6.38
C LYS A 88 -3.67 6.28 -5.91
N GLY A 89 -3.16 6.18 -4.68
CA GLY A 89 -2.19 7.15 -4.15
C GLY A 89 -0.90 7.24 -4.98
N LYS A 90 -0.43 6.10 -5.52
CA LYS A 90 0.73 6.10 -6.44
C LYS A 90 0.44 6.80 -7.76
N LEU A 91 -0.78 6.63 -8.31
CA LEU A 91 -1.18 7.29 -9.56
C LEU A 91 -1.36 8.79 -9.35
N GLU A 92 -2.08 9.19 -8.29
CA GLU A 92 -2.29 10.59 -7.92
C GLU A 92 -0.96 11.29 -7.68
N GLY A 93 -0.09 10.74 -6.82
CA GLY A 93 1.21 11.33 -6.55
C GLY A 93 2.13 11.41 -7.78
N LYS A 94 2.00 10.48 -8.74
CA LYS A 94 2.74 10.57 -10.01
C LYS A 94 2.21 11.71 -10.90
N LEU A 95 0.90 11.92 -10.94
CA LEU A 95 0.28 13.00 -11.71
C LEU A 95 0.58 14.36 -11.09
N GLU A 96 0.40 14.50 -9.78
CA GLU A 96 0.73 15.70 -9.00
C GLU A 96 2.21 16.05 -9.14
N GLY A 97 3.11 15.09 -8.90
CA GLY A 97 4.55 15.34 -9.04
C GLY A 97 4.98 15.70 -10.48
N LYS A 98 4.26 15.21 -11.50
CA LYS A 98 4.50 15.62 -12.89
C LYS A 98 4.07 17.07 -13.11
N LEU A 99 2.87 17.46 -12.65
CA LEU A 99 2.35 18.82 -12.76
C LEU A 99 3.22 19.82 -11.99
N GLU A 100 3.59 19.51 -10.74
CA GLU A 100 4.49 20.33 -9.93
C GLU A 100 5.86 20.50 -10.61
N GLY A 101 6.38 19.43 -11.22
CA GLY A 101 7.61 19.48 -11.99
C GLY A 101 7.53 20.37 -13.22
N GLU A 102 6.45 20.25 -14.01
CA GLU A 102 6.17 21.11 -15.17
C GLU A 102 6.04 22.58 -14.77
N ALA A 103 5.26 22.86 -13.72
CA ALA A 103 5.06 24.20 -13.16
C ALA A 103 6.38 24.80 -12.66
N GLY A 104 7.17 24.03 -11.91
CA GLY A 104 8.47 24.48 -11.40
C GLY A 104 9.48 24.76 -12.51
N LEU A 105 9.47 23.96 -13.59
CA LEU A 105 10.28 24.25 -14.77
C LEU A 105 9.83 25.53 -15.47
N LEU A 106 8.52 25.73 -15.64
CA LEU A 106 7.99 26.95 -16.24
C LEU A 106 8.39 28.20 -15.45
N VAL A 107 8.28 28.16 -14.11
CA VAL A 107 8.73 29.26 -13.24
C VAL A 107 10.19 29.61 -13.51
N ARG A 108 11.09 28.62 -13.57
CA ARG A 108 12.52 28.85 -13.86
C ARG A 108 12.74 29.46 -15.25
N LEU A 109 11.99 29.02 -16.25
CA LEU A 109 12.09 29.57 -17.62
C LEU A 109 11.65 31.04 -17.67
N ILE A 110 10.54 31.37 -17.01
CA ILE A 110 10.03 32.74 -16.94
C ILE A 110 11.01 33.60 -16.15
N GLU A 111 11.51 33.14 -15.00
CA GLU A 111 12.46 33.88 -14.18
C GLU A 111 13.78 34.16 -14.90
N HIS A 112 14.25 33.19 -15.70
CA HIS A 112 15.44 33.37 -16.51
C HIS A 112 15.27 34.47 -17.57
N ARG A 113 14.06 34.68 -18.11
CA ARG A 113 13.82 35.65 -19.18
C ARG A 113 13.36 37.02 -18.67
N PHE A 114 12.49 37.05 -17.66
CA PHE A 114 11.80 38.25 -17.19
C PHE A 114 12.24 38.68 -15.79
N GLY A 115 13.07 37.90 -15.10
CA GLY A 115 13.49 38.16 -13.72
C GLY A 115 12.49 37.64 -12.69
N THR A 116 12.64 38.07 -11.44
CA THR A 116 11.89 37.51 -10.30
C THR A 116 10.38 37.53 -10.53
N LEU A 117 9.76 36.36 -10.39
CA LEU A 117 8.33 36.21 -10.57
C LEU A 117 7.53 36.71 -9.35
N PRO A 118 6.48 37.54 -9.53
CA PRO A 118 5.55 37.90 -8.47
C PRO A 118 4.84 36.69 -7.87
N GLU A 119 4.48 36.75 -6.59
CA GLU A 119 3.85 35.62 -5.88
C GLU A 119 2.51 35.21 -6.51
N ILE A 120 1.71 36.18 -6.96
CA ILE A 120 0.43 35.95 -7.64
C ILE A 120 0.63 35.09 -8.91
N ALA A 121 1.69 35.35 -9.67
CA ALA A 121 2.01 34.57 -10.86
C ALA A 121 2.49 33.15 -10.51
N ARG A 122 3.25 32.98 -9.42
CA ARG A 122 3.61 31.64 -8.91
C ARG A 122 2.38 30.83 -8.52
N GLU A 123 1.44 31.42 -7.80
CA GLU A 123 0.20 30.75 -7.42
C GLU A 123 -0.65 30.38 -8.64
N THR A 124 -0.69 31.25 -9.65
CA THR A 124 -1.40 31.00 -10.91
C THR A 124 -0.79 29.80 -11.64
N ILE A 125 0.55 29.72 -11.69
CA ILE A 125 1.27 28.60 -12.31
C ILE A 125 1.09 27.30 -11.53
N ALA A 126 1.11 27.36 -10.19
CA ALA A 126 0.92 26.18 -9.34
C ALA A 126 -0.48 25.55 -9.49
N LYS A 127 -1.49 26.35 -9.81
CA LYS A 127 -2.88 25.89 -10.00
C LYS A 127 -3.23 25.57 -11.46
N ALA A 128 -2.28 25.76 -12.38
CA ALA A 128 -2.52 25.58 -13.81
C ALA A 128 -2.54 24.10 -14.21
N SER A 129 -3.35 23.79 -15.22
CA SER A 129 -3.34 22.47 -15.86
C SER A 129 -2.07 22.25 -16.69
N SER A 130 -1.72 20.99 -16.94
CA SER A 130 -0.58 20.61 -17.80
C SER A 130 -0.66 21.28 -19.18
N GLU A 131 -1.87 21.39 -19.74
CA GLU A 131 -2.11 22.05 -21.03
C GLU A 131 -1.80 23.55 -20.98
N GLN A 132 -2.24 24.25 -19.94
CA GLN A 132 -1.92 25.67 -19.75
C GLN A 132 -0.41 25.86 -19.56
N ILE A 133 0.24 25.02 -18.75
CA ILE A 133 1.69 25.08 -18.53
C ILE A 133 2.45 24.86 -19.84
N ALA A 134 2.02 23.90 -20.67
CA ALA A 134 2.63 23.64 -21.97
C ALA A 134 2.47 24.83 -22.93
N GLN A 135 1.28 25.43 -22.99
CA GLN A 135 1.03 26.62 -23.81
C GLN A 135 1.86 27.81 -23.36
N TRP A 136 1.94 28.06 -22.05
CA TRP A 136 2.77 29.12 -21.50
C TRP A 136 4.25 28.87 -21.78
N ALA A 137 4.75 27.64 -21.62
CA ALA A 137 6.15 27.29 -21.93
C ALA A 137 6.54 27.60 -23.39
N LEU A 138 5.63 27.41 -24.34
CA LEU A 138 5.84 27.82 -25.74
C LEU A 138 5.85 29.35 -25.89
N ARG A 139 4.93 30.05 -25.23
CA ARG A 139 4.84 31.53 -25.27
C ARG A 139 6.03 32.21 -24.60
N VAL A 140 6.67 31.58 -23.60
CA VAL A 140 7.86 32.13 -22.93
C VAL A 140 8.99 32.47 -23.91
N GLN A 141 9.04 31.88 -25.10
CA GLN A 141 10.08 32.19 -26.08
C GLN A 141 9.77 33.43 -26.94
N SER A 142 8.48 33.75 -27.15
CA SER A 142 8.06 34.77 -28.11
C SER A 142 7.39 36.01 -27.49
N ALA A 143 6.74 35.87 -26.33
CA ALA A 143 6.01 36.96 -25.66
C ALA A 143 6.92 38.13 -25.29
N ALA A 144 6.45 39.38 -25.33
CA ALA A 144 7.24 40.54 -24.90
C ALA A 144 7.20 40.73 -23.37
N THR A 145 6.13 40.28 -22.70
CA THR A 145 5.88 40.51 -21.27
C THR A 145 5.43 39.24 -20.55
N LEU A 146 5.48 39.27 -19.21
CA LEU A 146 4.94 38.21 -18.36
C LEU A 146 3.43 38.00 -18.58
N ASP A 147 2.69 39.09 -18.71
CA ASP A 147 1.24 39.07 -18.89
C ASP A 147 0.83 38.41 -20.20
N GLU A 148 1.58 38.63 -21.27
CA GLU A 148 1.38 37.94 -22.55
C GLU A 148 1.64 36.43 -22.45
N VAL A 149 2.62 36.01 -21.64
CA VAL A 149 2.86 34.58 -21.39
C VAL A 149 1.64 33.96 -20.73
N LEU A 150 1.19 34.55 -19.62
CA LEU A 150 0.09 34.02 -18.80
C LEU A 150 -1.29 34.24 -19.44
N GLY A 151 -1.38 35.07 -20.48
CA GLY A 151 -2.64 35.45 -21.13
C GLY A 151 -3.51 36.38 -20.27
N GLN A 152 -2.88 37.13 -19.37
CA GLN A 152 -3.51 38.13 -18.51
C GLN A 152 -3.45 39.49 -19.22
N GLN A 153 -4.25 39.73 -20.26
CA GLN A 153 -4.34 41.08 -20.83
C GLN A 153 -5.03 42.00 -19.82
N GLU A 154 -4.30 42.97 -19.24
CA GLU A 154 -4.91 44.15 -18.64
C GLU A 154 -5.81 44.82 -19.68
N ALA A 155 -7.09 44.95 -19.36
CA ALA A 155 -8.02 45.77 -20.10
C ALA A 155 -7.71 47.26 -19.84
N GLU A 156 -6.57 47.76 -20.30
CA GLU A 156 -6.32 49.19 -20.50
C GLU A 156 -6.45 49.52 -21.99
N ASP A 157 -7.69 49.56 -22.46
CA ASP A 157 -8.02 50.42 -23.61
C ASP A 157 -9.41 51.04 -23.39
N ALA A 158 -9.41 52.11 -22.59
CA ALA A 158 -10.44 53.13 -22.65
C ALA A 158 -9.80 54.52 -22.50
N PRO A 159 -9.29 55.12 -23.59
CA PRO A 159 -9.00 56.53 -23.59
C PRO A 159 -10.28 57.31 -23.86
N GLY A 160 -10.56 58.26 -22.96
CA GLY A 160 -11.03 59.57 -23.38
C GLY A 160 -12.55 59.81 -23.32
N LYS A 161 -12.87 60.84 -22.55
CA LYS A 161 -14.13 61.60 -22.53
C LYS A 161 -14.66 61.98 -23.91
#